data_AF-A0A6G1S4H9-F1
#
_entry.id   AF-A0A6G1S4H9-F1
#
_cell.length_a   1.000
_cell.length_b   1.000
_cell.length_c   1.000
_cell.angle_alpha   90.00
_cell.angle_beta   90.00
_cell.angle_gamma   90.00
#
_symmetry.space_group_name_H-M   'P 1'
#
loop_
_entity.id
_entity.type
_entity.pdbx_description
1 polymer ?
#
loop_
_entity_poly.entity_id
_entity_poly.type
_entity_poly.pdbx_seq_one_letter_code
_entity_poly.pdbx_strand_id
1 'polypeptide(L)'
;GDQFPVTSPTMYKATIALLAVVAVAAALQVPTSIHNYKNTKFGNQDVAIKQKYILQLLKNVSQKNMYPELIALGKSWNPEQYVDRYANQYVVKNFVSMWKQGMLP
;
A
#
# COMPACT_ATOMS: atom_id res chain seq x y z
N GLY A 1 30.32 5.15 56.08
CA GLY A 1 29.27 5.69 55.21
C GLY A 1 29.90 6.05 53.89
N ASP A 2 29.70 5.18 52.92
CA ASP A 2 29.76 5.32 51.45
C ASP A 2 30.70 6.38 50.85
N GLN A 3 31.84 5.90 50.35
CA GLN A 3 32.60 6.58 49.29
C GLN A 3 31.98 6.24 47.94
N PHE A 4 31.15 7.14 47.41
CA PHE A 4 30.78 7.13 46.01
C PHE A 4 32.04 7.37 45.14
N PRO A 5 32.28 6.60 44.07
CA PRO A 5 33.45 6.80 43.24
C PRO A 5 33.34 8.13 42.50
N VAL A 6 34.24 9.07 42.82
CA VAL A 6 34.45 10.31 42.05
C VAL A 6 35.03 9.90 40.70
N THR A 7 34.17 9.85 39.68
CA THR A 7 34.61 9.58 38.32
C THR A 7 35.43 10.77 37.81
N SER A 8 36.68 10.50 37.42
CA SER A 8 37.59 11.54 36.93
C SER A 8 37.06 12.17 35.63
N PRO A 9 37.45 13.42 35.32
CA PRO A 9 36.96 14.13 34.15
C PRO A 9 37.23 13.43 32.81
N THR A 10 38.23 12.55 32.77
CA THR A 10 38.57 11.71 31.63
C THR A 10 37.71 10.44 31.57
N MET A 11 37.37 9.84 32.71
CA MET A 11 36.50 8.67 32.79
C MET A 11 35.07 8.99 32.35
N TYR A 12 34.49 10.14 32.72
CA TYR A 12 33.13 10.48 32.26
C TYR A 12 33.07 10.67 30.74
N LYS A 13 34.10 11.28 30.14
CA LYS A 13 34.17 11.49 28.68
C LYS A 13 34.28 10.17 27.94
N ALA A 14 35.10 9.25 28.47
CA ALA A 14 35.23 7.90 27.93
C ALA A 14 33.90 7.13 28.01
N THR A 15 33.18 7.22 29.13
CA THR A 15 31.87 6.57 29.28
C THR A 15 30.83 7.16 28.34
N ILE A 16 30.78 8.48 28.18
CA ILE A 16 29.85 9.14 27.24
C ILE A 16 30.19 8.75 25.79
N ALA A 17 31.48 8.72 25.43
CA ALA A 17 31.92 8.30 24.10
C ALA A 17 31.53 6.84 23.82
N LEU A 18 31.72 5.94 24.80
CA LEU A 18 31.34 4.53 24.67
C LEU A 18 29.82 4.37 24.50
N LEU A 19 29.02 5.06 25.32
CA LEU A 19 27.57 5.04 25.22
C LEU A 19 27.06 5.60 23.89
N ALA A 20 27.68 6.66 23.38
CA ALA A 20 27.34 7.23 22.07
C ALA A 20 27.64 6.25 20.93
N VAL A 21 28.78 5.55 20.98
CA VAL A 21 29.14 4.53 19.98
C VAL A 21 28.15 3.35 20.00
N VAL A 22 27.76 2.90 21.19
CA VAL A 22 26.76 1.81 21.34
C VAL A 22 25.38 2.23 20.84
N ALA A 23 24.94 3.46 21.13
CA ALA A 23 23.66 3.98 20.65
C ALA A 23 23.63 4.10 19.11
N VAL A 24 24.71 4.55 18.49
CA VAL A 24 24.84 4.59 17.02
C VAL A 24 24.84 3.18 16.42
N ALA A 25 25.57 2.23 17.03
CA ALA A 25 25.59 0.85 16.55
C ALA A 25 24.22 0.15 16.65
N ALA A 26 23.43 0.45 17.70
CA ALA A 26 22.07 -0.07 17.85
C ALA A 26 21.08 0.57 16.86
N ALA A 27 21.21 1.88 16.58
CA ALA A 27 20.36 2.58 15.61
C ALA A 27 20.64 2.20 14.15
N LEU A 28 21.84 1.67 13.85
CA LEU A 28 22.22 1.17 12.53
C LEU A 28 21.69 -0.24 12.24
N GLN A 29 21.05 -0.91 13.20
CA GLN A 29 20.34 -2.16 12.96
C GLN A 29 19.05 -1.86 12.18
N VAL A 30 19.20 -1.60 10.88
CA VAL A 30 18.10 -1.65 9.93
C VAL A 30 17.55 -3.08 10.02
N PRO A 31 16.28 -3.29 10.42
CA PRO A 31 15.70 -4.61 10.30
C PRO A 31 15.76 -4.99 8.83
N THR A 32 16.68 -5.89 8.47
CA THR A 32 16.65 -6.55 7.19
C THR A 32 15.44 -7.46 7.24
N SER A 33 14.27 -6.91 6.92
CA SER A 33 13.14 -7.72 6.49
C SER A 33 13.62 -8.44 5.24
N ILE A 34 14.22 -9.62 5.41
CA ILE A 34 14.46 -10.55 4.33
C ILE A 34 13.06 -11.02 3.93
N HIS A 35 12.41 -10.23 3.08
CA HIS A 35 11.26 -10.71 2.35
C HIS A 35 11.78 -11.87 1.52
N ASN A 36 11.32 -13.08 1.85
CA ASN A 36 11.64 -14.28 1.09
C ASN A 36 10.94 -14.17 -0.27
N TYR A 37 11.57 -13.46 -1.23
CA TYR A 37 11.09 -13.31 -2.61
C TYR A 37 11.15 -14.61 -3.42
N LYS A 38 11.45 -15.75 -2.78
CA LYS A 38 11.55 -17.07 -3.43
C LYS A 38 10.28 -17.49 -4.20
N ASN A 39 9.13 -16.87 -3.93
CA ASN A 39 7.87 -17.09 -4.63
C ASN A 39 7.36 -15.85 -5.40
N THR A 40 8.21 -14.87 -5.68
CA THR A 40 7.82 -13.72 -6.51
C THR A 40 7.84 -14.12 -7.99
N LYS A 41 6.66 -14.19 -8.59
CA LYS A 41 6.52 -14.33 -10.04
C LYS A 41 6.53 -12.93 -10.67
N PHE A 42 7.50 -12.68 -11.54
CA PHE A 42 7.54 -11.45 -12.32
C PHE A 42 6.54 -11.58 -13.48
N GLY A 43 5.51 -10.73 -13.47
CA GLY A 43 4.64 -10.53 -14.63
C GLY A 43 5.27 -9.57 -15.65
N ASN A 44 4.77 -9.58 -16.88
CA ASN A 44 5.12 -8.55 -17.86
C ASN A 44 4.52 -7.18 -17.45
N GLN A 45 4.92 -6.12 -18.17
CA GLN A 45 4.43 -4.77 -17.90
C GLN A 45 2.90 -4.67 -17.95
N ASP A 46 2.24 -5.38 -18.87
CA ASP A 46 0.77 -5.39 -18.98
C ASP A 46 0.11 -5.96 -17.73
N VAL A 47 0.67 -7.04 -17.17
CA VAL A 47 0.20 -7.62 -15.90
C VAL A 47 0.38 -6.63 -14.77
N ALA A 48 1.53 -5.94 -14.69
CA ALA A 48 1.77 -4.92 -13.67
C ALA A 48 0.77 -3.75 -13.75
N ILE A 49 0.45 -3.28 -14.97
CA ILE A 49 -0.53 -2.21 -15.19
C ILE A 49 -1.93 -2.66 -14.76
N LYS A 50 -2.38 -3.84 -15.19
CA LYS A 50 -3.70 -4.38 -14.81
C LYS A 50 -3.79 -4.59 -13.29
N GLN A 51 -2.73 -5.13 -12.68
CA GLN A 51 -2.67 -5.36 -11.24
C GLN A 51 -2.75 -4.05 -10.46
N LYS A 52 -2.09 -2.97 -10.94
CA LYS A 52 -2.19 -1.65 -10.34
C LYS A 52 -3.64 -1.16 -10.29
N TYR A 53 -4.38 -1.23 -11.40
CA TYR A 53 -5.78 -0.79 -11.43
C TYR A 53 -6.66 -1.57 -10.45
N ILE A 54 -6.50 -2.90 -10.37
CA ILE A 54 -7.24 -3.74 -9.42
C ILE A 54 -6.95 -3.31 -7.97
N LEU A 55 -5.68 -3.17 -7.60
CA LEU A 55 -5.29 -2.78 -6.24
C LEU A 55 -5.76 -1.36 -5.88
N GLN A 56 -5.79 -0.46 -6.85
CA GLN A 56 -6.31 0.90 -6.66
C GLN A 56 -7.82 0.93 -6.38
N LEU A 57 -8.60 0.03 -6.99
CA LEU A 57 -10.04 -0.11 -6.72
C LEU A 57 -10.32 -0.72 -5.34
N LEU A 58 -9.44 -1.61 -4.86
CA LEU A 58 -9.58 -2.30 -3.57
C LEU A 58 -9.04 -1.50 -2.38
N LYS A 59 -8.34 -0.40 -2.63
CA LYS A 59 -7.80 0.45 -1.56
C LYS A 59 -8.93 1.22 -0.87
N ASN A 60 -9.10 0.98 0.43
CA ASN A 60 -10.09 1.66 1.29
C ASN A 60 -11.52 1.61 0.71
N VAL A 61 -12.05 0.42 0.45
CA VAL A 61 -13.36 0.21 -0.23
C VAL A 61 -14.54 0.94 0.41
N SER A 62 -14.50 1.20 1.72
CA SER A 62 -15.54 1.94 2.45
C SER A 62 -15.46 3.45 2.26
N GLN A 63 -14.39 3.96 1.67
CA GLN A 63 -14.17 5.38 1.41
C GLN A 63 -14.32 5.67 -0.08
N LYS A 64 -14.58 6.93 -0.42
CA LYS A 64 -14.57 7.37 -1.81
C LYS A 64 -13.19 7.10 -2.42
N ASN A 65 -13.19 6.52 -3.62
CA ASN A 65 -11.96 6.28 -4.36
C ASN A 65 -11.17 7.59 -4.51
N MET A 66 -9.88 7.55 -4.17
CA MET A 66 -8.98 8.72 -4.18
C MET A 66 -8.29 8.96 -5.53
N TYR A 67 -8.40 8.03 -6.48
CA TYR A 67 -7.69 8.08 -7.76
C TYR A 67 -8.53 8.77 -8.84
N PRO A 68 -8.18 10.01 -9.27
CA PRO A 68 -9.04 10.81 -10.15
C PRO A 68 -9.31 10.16 -11.50
N GLU A 69 -8.33 9.45 -12.07
CA GLU A 69 -8.48 8.75 -13.35
C GLU A 69 -9.54 7.65 -13.28
N LEU A 70 -9.57 6.87 -12.20
CA LEU A 70 -10.58 5.82 -11.99
C LEU A 70 -11.97 6.40 -11.79
N ILE A 71 -12.07 7.52 -11.06
CA ILE A 71 -13.33 8.25 -10.87
C ILE A 71 -13.83 8.78 -12.22
N ALA A 72 -12.96 9.41 -13.01
CA ALA A 72 -13.31 9.92 -14.33
C ALA A 72 -13.75 8.80 -15.26
N LEU A 73 -13.00 7.68 -15.29
CA LEU A 73 -13.34 6.51 -16.08
C LEU A 73 -14.73 5.98 -15.70
N GLY A 74 -14.99 5.74 -14.41
CA GLY A 74 -16.28 5.24 -13.93
C GLY A 74 -17.46 6.19 -14.22
N LYS A 75 -17.23 7.51 -14.14
CA LYS A 75 -18.25 8.52 -14.49
C LYS A 75 -18.53 8.61 -15.99
N SER A 76 -17.52 8.39 -16.82
CA SER A 76 -17.65 8.43 -18.28
C SER A 76 -18.18 7.13 -18.88
N TRP A 77 -18.14 6.04 -18.12
CA TRP A 77 -18.51 4.72 -18.60
C TRP A 77 -20.03 4.59 -18.71
N ASN A 78 -20.51 4.24 -19.91
CA ASN A 78 -21.90 3.91 -20.17
C ASN A 78 -22.01 2.45 -20.66
N PRO A 79 -22.61 1.53 -19.88
CA PRO A 79 -22.76 0.13 -20.28
C PRO A 79 -23.55 -0.06 -21.59
N GLU A 80 -24.47 0.84 -21.91
CA GLU A 80 -25.30 0.76 -23.13
C GLU A 80 -24.48 0.98 -24.41
N GLN A 81 -23.37 1.72 -24.32
CA GLN A 81 -22.48 1.98 -25.47
C GLN A 81 -21.55 0.81 -25.80
N TYR A 82 -21.40 -0.14 -24.89
CA TYR A 82 -20.42 -1.23 -24.99
C TYR A 82 -21.05 -2.62 -24.93
N VAL A 83 -22.37 -2.72 -25.13
CA VAL A 83 -23.13 -3.99 -25.01
C VAL A 83 -22.54 -5.08 -25.90
N ASP A 84 -22.08 -4.73 -27.09
CA ASP A 84 -21.44 -5.61 -28.08
C ASP A 84 -20.11 -6.22 -27.61
N ARG A 85 -19.45 -5.61 -26.62
CA ARG A 85 -18.18 -6.11 -26.04
C ARG A 85 -18.38 -7.22 -25.01
N TYR A 86 -19.61 -7.49 -24.61
CA TYR A 86 -19.92 -8.52 -23.64
C TYR A 86 -20.36 -9.81 -24.33
N ALA A 87 -19.86 -10.95 -23.85
CA ALA A 87 -20.20 -12.27 -24.38
C ALA A 87 -21.72 -12.54 -24.36
N ASN A 88 -22.45 -11.94 -23.41
CA ASN A 88 -23.90 -12.05 -23.33
C ASN A 88 -24.55 -10.66 -23.21
N GLN A 89 -25.03 -10.15 -24.33
CA GLN A 89 -25.69 -8.83 -24.42
C GLN A 89 -26.99 -8.76 -23.60
N TYR A 90 -27.71 -9.88 -23.47
CA TYR A 90 -28.97 -9.93 -22.71
C TYR A 90 -28.73 -9.62 -21.23
N VAL A 91 -27.64 -10.13 -20.66
CA VAL A 91 -27.26 -9.87 -19.26
C VAL A 91 -27.01 -8.38 -19.03
N VAL A 92 -26.34 -7.70 -19.96
CA VAL A 92 -26.07 -6.26 -19.85
C VAL A 92 -27.37 -5.46 -19.90
N LYS A 93 -28.26 -5.79 -20.83
CA LYS A 93 -29.58 -5.14 -20.93
C LYS A 93 -30.41 -5.32 -19.65
N ASN A 94 -30.40 -6.53 -19.08
CA ASN A 94 -31.08 -6.80 -17.82
C ASN A 94 -30.47 -6.01 -16.65
N PHE A 95 -29.14 -6.00 -16.54
CA PHE A 95 -28.43 -5.20 -15.54
C PHE A 95 -28.77 -3.71 -15.63
N VAL A 96 -28.75 -3.13 -16.84
CA VAL A 96 -29.08 -1.71 -17.05
C VAL A 96 -30.54 -1.43 -16.66
N SER A 97 -31.47 -2.34 -16.99
CA SER A 97 -32.87 -2.22 -16.58
C SER A 97 -33.00 -2.16 -15.05
N MET A 98 -32.32 -3.05 -14.32
CA MET A 98 -32.31 -3.05 -12.86
C MET A 98 -31.65 -1.78 -12.30
N TRP A 99 -30.51 -1.39 -12.85
CA TRP A 99 -29.76 -0.23 -12.39
C TRP A 99 -30.58 1.08 -12.49
N LYS A 100 -31.36 1.25 -13.57
CA LYS A 100 -32.27 2.39 -13.76
C LYS A 100 -33.42 2.43 -12.74
N GLN A 101 -33.78 1.29 -12.15
CA GLN A 101 -34.81 1.20 -11.11
C GLN A 101 -34.25 1.52 -9.72
N GLY A 102 -32.93 1.67 -9.59
CA GLY A 102 -32.24 1.89 -8.33
C GLY A 102 -31.49 0.63 -7.87
N MET A 103 -30.38 0.85 -7.18
CA MET A 103 -29.55 -0.19 -6.56
C MET A 103 -29.53 0.02 -5.05
N LEU A 104 -28.97 -0.94 -4.31
CA LEU A 104 -28.72 -0.79 -2.88
C LEU A 104 -27.93 0.51 -2.60
N PRO A 105 -28.35 1.33 -1.61
CA PRO A 105 -27.64 2.55 -1.23
C PRO A 105 -26.33 2.29 -0.49
#